data_AF-A0A924UID1-F1
#
_entry.id   AF-A0A924UID1-F1
#
_cell.length_a   1.000
_cell.length_b   1.000
_cell.length_c   1.000
_cell.angle_alpha   90.00
_cell.angle_beta   90.00
_cell.angle_gamma   90.00
#
_symmetry.space_group_name_H-M   'P 1'
#
loop_
_entity.id
_entity.type
_entity.pdbx_description
1 polymer ?
#
loop_
_entity_poly.entity_id
_entity_poly.type
_entity_poly.pdbx_seq_one_letter_code
_entity_poly.pdbx_strand_id
1 'polypeptide(L)'
;MKNLKTTLFLSVVTFTSISIADEIFKSFAPERFDSYFSVNYFKTEANYSAQGSQTSLASGASFQITDINAKARYIPSLDFGIYGAINIGSSESADAIATRRNSTLNELTLGVDYQIYTSEFITSYVDGALIKTLEKIKPDTDSALNNDGADKLIAQITAIFDLDGFYPFAQGGFNYRTEGLSTLMTYAGGLEIRFIKATVGAGLYGYITIKDDSKTNKASERDAVNLRVDAGSKKFNGVNPNNLDSDFYVKFDINRDISIKLNVGTTLLGSNSASGSHFGGTLAWGFGGSQRALSRPRSRPVKIEKQTQPAQQFKEDTDDGVNQDYFKTVRPSKDNYIKQLDGSSQPAKSVEPAPPGYKLKLKKLKKK
;
A
#
# COMPACT_ATOMS: atom_id res chain seq x y z
N MET A 1 -20.48 29.37 -32.77
CA MET A 1 -19.83 28.68 -31.63
C MET A 1 -20.56 29.07 -30.35
N LYS A 2 -20.75 28.16 -29.38
CA LYS A 2 -21.36 28.47 -28.08
C LYS A 2 -20.26 28.55 -27.01
N ASN A 3 -20.17 29.68 -26.32
CA ASN A 3 -19.15 29.91 -25.30
C ASN A 3 -19.55 29.22 -23.99
N LEU A 4 -18.93 28.07 -23.71
CA LEU A 4 -19.11 27.37 -22.44
C LEU A 4 -18.37 28.14 -21.33
N LYS A 5 -19.10 28.95 -20.57
CA LYS A 5 -18.56 29.61 -19.36
C LYS A 5 -18.43 28.58 -18.24
N THR A 6 -17.35 27.82 -18.26
CA THR A 6 -17.00 26.86 -17.20
C THR A 6 -16.55 27.60 -15.94
N THR A 7 -17.50 28.17 -15.20
CA THR A 7 -17.24 28.75 -13.87
C THR A 7 -16.91 27.61 -12.89
N LEU A 8 -15.64 27.22 -12.84
CA LEU A 8 -15.14 26.24 -11.89
C LEU A 8 -15.26 26.81 -10.48
N PHE A 9 -16.32 26.40 -9.77
CA PHE A 9 -16.59 26.86 -8.41
C PHE A 9 -15.66 26.14 -7.43
N LEU A 10 -14.39 26.55 -7.41
CA LEU A 10 -13.35 25.97 -6.54
C LEU A 10 -13.56 26.46 -5.10
N SER A 11 -14.61 25.93 -4.45
CA SER A 11 -14.84 26.07 -3.02
C SER A 11 -13.74 25.35 -2.25
N VAL A 12 -12.71 26.10 -1.82
CA VAL A 12 -11.58 25.57 -1.05
C VAL A 12 -12.05 25.20 0.36
N VAL A 13 -12.52 23.95 0.49
CA VAL A 13 -12.66 23.26 1.77
C VAL A 13 -11.35 22.52 2.02
N THR A 14 -10.76 22.67 3.21
CA THR A 14 -9.48 22.04 3.59
C THR A 14 -9.75 20.70 4.32
N PHE A 15 -8.98 20.33 5.36
CA PHE A 15 -9.26 19.22 6.32
C PHE A 15 -8.79 17.79 5.82
N THR A 16 -8.37 16.70 6.53
CA THR A 16 -8.14 16.31 7.98
C THR A 16 -6.90 15.46 8.42
N SER A 17 -6.80 14.13 8.26
CA SER A 17 -5.69 13.34 8.86
C SER A 17 -5.37 11.98 8.21
N ILE A 18 -4.19 11.42 8.52
CA ILE A 18 -3.74 10.08 8.11
C ILE A 18 -4.18 9.03 9.15
N SER A 19 -5.06 8.12 8.75
CA SER A 19 -5.45 6.94 9.53
C SER A 19 -4.54 5.75 9.25
N ILE A 20 -4.41 4.82 10.20
CA ILE A 20 -3.76 3.51 10.00
C ILE A 20 -4.51 2.65 8.95
N ALA A 21 -5.76 3.00 8.64
CA ALA A 21 -6.57 2.39 7.59
C ALA A 21 -6.34 2.95 6.17
N ASP A 22 -5.32 3.78 5.93
CA ASP A 22 -5.02 4.33 4.60
C ASP A 22 -4.65 3.21 3.58
N GLU A 23 -5.04 3.41 2.32
CA GLU A 23 -4.88 2.40 1.27
C GLU A 23 -3.48 2.50 0.65
N ILE A 24 -2.58 1.61 1.09
CA ILE A 24 -1.20 1.47 0.59
C ILE A 24 -1.18 1.29 -0.93
N PHE A 25 -2.14 0.57 -1.50
CA PHE A 25 -2.11 0.19 -2.92
C PHE A 25 -2.89 1.20 -3.78
N LYS A 26 -2.40 2.43 -3.77
CA LYS A 26 -2.93 3.57 -4.53
C LYS A 26 -2.94 3.31 -6.04
N SER A 27 -3.96 3.85 -6.71
CA SER A 27 -4.01 3.98 -8.18
C SER A 27 -3.48 5.36 -8.61
N PHE A 28 -2.82 5.45 -9.77
CA PHE A 28 -2.38 6.72 -10.37
C PHE A 28 -3.01 6.94 -11.76
N ALA A 29 -4.29 6.56 -11.89
CA ALA A 29 -5.03 6.78 -13.13
C ALA A 29 -5.39 8.26 -13.36
N PRO A 30 -4.98 8.90 -14.48
CA PRO A 30 -5.32 10.30 -14.77
C PRO A 30 -6.82 10.52 -14.83
N GLU A 31 -7.28 11.64 -14.26
CA GLU A 31 -8.69 12.04 -14.17
C GLU A 31 -9.53 11.11 -13.27
N ARG A 32 -8.89 10.33 -12.39
CA ARG A 32 -9.56 9.53 -11.36
C ARG A 32 -9.70 10.33 -10.06
N PHE A 33 -10.84 10.13 -9.41
CA PHE A 33 -11.14 10.59 -8.06
C PHE A 33 -11.31 9.36 -7.17
N ASP A 34 -10.69 9.32 -5.99
CA ASP A 34 -10.87 8.27 -4.98
C ASP A 34 -11.40 8.89 -3.68
N SER A 35 -12.48 8.32 -3.13
CA SER A 35 -13.03 8.62 -1.80
C SER A 35 -12.81 7.43 -0.87
N TYR A 36 -12.47 7.66 0.39
CA TYR A 36 -12.28 6.62 1.41
C TYR A 36 -13.00 7.03 2.70
N PHE A 37 -14.07 6.34 3.06
CA PHE A 37 -14.75 6.52 4.35
C PHE A 37 -14.35 5.38 5.28
N SER A 38 -13.65 5.71 6.37
CA SER A 38 -13.11 4.77 7.35
C SER A 38 -13.68 5.02 8.73
N VAL A 39 -13.89 3.96 9.51
CA VAL A 39 -14.18 4.03 10.94
C VAL A 39 -13.22 3.10 11.66
N ASN A 40 -12.50 3.61 12.66
CA ASN A 40 -11.53 2.84 13.45
C ASN A 40 -11.84 3.02 14.93
N TYR A 41 -11.95 1.93 15.68
CA TYR A 41 -12.07 1.92 17.13
C TYR A 41 -10.75 1.42 17.73
N PHE A 42 -10.29 2.05 18.80
CA PHE A 42 -9.14 1.64 19.60
C PHE A 42 -9.52 1.63 21.08
N LYS A 43 -9.14 0.58 21.82
CA LYS A 43 -9.25 0.52 23.28
C LYS A 43 -7.92 0.16 23.92
N THR A 44 -7.62 0.74 25.07
CA THR A 44 -6.53 0.33 25.95
C THR A 44 -6.95 0.28 27.43
N GLU A 45 -6.33 -0.65 28.15
CA GLU A 45 -6.33 -0.80 29.62
C GLU A 45 -4.88 -0.84 30.16
N ALA A 46 -3.89 -0.54 29.31
CA ALA A 46 -2.46 -0.58 29.65
C ALA A 46 -1.61 0.41 28.83
N ASN A 47 -0.36 0.59 29.26
CA ASN A 47 0.69 1.33 28.55
C ASN A 47 1.95 0.46 28.43
N TYR A 48 2.85 0.84 27.54
CA TYR A 48 4.27 0.48 27.64
C TYR A 48 5.03 1.57 28.41
N SER A 49 5.80 1.15 29.41
CA SER A 49 6.69 2.01 30.20
C SER A 49 7.81 2.61 29.33
N ALA A 50 8.62 3.52 29.89
CA ALA A 50 9.81 4.04 29.20
C ALA A 50 10.84 2.93 28.88
N GLN A 51 10.80 1.82 29.61
CA GLN A 51 11.64 0.63 29.43
C GLN A 51 10.99 -0.43 28.53
N GLY A 52 9.79 -0.18 27.99
CA GLY A 52 9.07 -1.11 27.13
C GLY A 52 8.40 -2.29 27.85
N SER A 53 8.37 -2.29 29.19
CA SER A 53 7.55 -3.24 29.95
C SER A 53 6.08 -2.80 29.90
N GLN A 54 5.15 -3.73 29.67
CA GLN A 54 3.73 -3.43 29.75
C GLN A 54 3.32 -3.17 31.22
N THR A 55 2.51 -2.14 31.45
CA THR A 55 1.98 -1.74 32.75
C THR A 55 0.50 -1.41 32.60
N SER A 56 -0.37 -2.06 33.36
CA SER A 56 -1.81 -1.73 33.40
C SER A 56 -2.04 -0.27 33.81
N LEU A 57 -3.19 0.28 33.41
CA LEU A 57 -3.74 1.49 34.03
C LEU A 57 -4.18 1.19 35.48
N ALA A 58 -4.69 2.20 36.19
CA ALA A 58 -5.28 2.00 37.51
C ALA A 58 -6.45 0.99 37.48
N SER A 59 -6.80 0.38 38.62
CA SER A 59 -7.86 -0.62 38.66
C SER A 59 -9.21 -0.03 38.18
N GLY A 60 -9.77 -0.61 37.12
CA GLY A 60 -11.00 -0.12 36.47
C GLY A 60 -10.79 1.03 35.47
N ALA A 61 -9.57 1.52 35.29
CA ALA A 61 -9.26 2.58 34.34
C ALA A 61 -9.13 2.05 32.90
N SER A 62 -9.71 2.77 31.94
CA SER A 62 -9.61 2.45 30.51
C SER A 62 -9.77 3.69 29.63
N PHE A 63 -9.19 3.64 28.43
CA PHE A 63 -9.36 4.66 27.40
C PHE A 63 -9.79 4.02 26.08
N GLN A 64 -10.77 4.62 25.42
CA GLN A 64 -11.21 4.23 24.09
C GLN A 64 -11.48 5.43 23.18
N ILE A 65 -11.26 5.28 21.87
CA ILE A 65 -11.60 6.28 20.86
C ILE A 65 -12.15 5.61 19.61
N THR A 66 -13.17 6.25 19.01
CA THR A 66 -13.65 5.96 17.65
C THR A 66 -13.28 7.12 16.73
N ASP A 67 -12.43 6.86 15.74
CA ASP A 67 -12.03 7.79 14.70
C ASP A 67 -12.79 7.51 13.41
N ILE A 68 -13.67 8.43 13.01
CA ILE A 68 -14.29 8.46 11.68
C ILE A 68 -13.38 9.29 10.79
N ASN A 69 -12.96 8.77 9.62
CA ASN A 69 -12.14 9.47 8.63
C ASN A 69 -12.80 9.40 7.23
N ALA A 70 -12.72 10.45 6.41
CA ALA A 70 -13.36 10.53 5.09
C ALA A 70 -12.44 11.23 4.06
N LYS A 71 -11.44 10.52 3.55
CA LYS A 71 -10.42 10.99 2.59
C LYS A 71 -11.00 11.18 1.19
N ALA A 72 -10.55 12.22 0.48
CA ALA A 72 -10.87 12.50 -0.91
C ALA A 72 -9.59 12.87 -1.67
N ARG A 73 -9.31 12.17 -2.77
CA ARG A 73 -8.07 12.26 -3.57
C ARG A 73 -8.40 12.43 -5.04
N TYR A 74 -7.72 13.35 -5.71
CA TYR A 74 -7.84 13.58 -7.16
C TYR A 74 -6.48 13.40 -7.84
N ILE A 75 -6.47 12.72 -8.99
CA ILE A 75 -5.27 12.36 -9.74
C ILE A 75 -5.26 13.15 -11.06
N PRO A 76 -4.75 14.40 -11.10
CA PRO A 76 -4.74 15.23 -12.31
C PRO A 76 -3.78 14.75 -13.41
N SER A 77 -2.83 13.85 -13.13
CA SER A 77 -1.86 13.35 -14.13
C SER A 77 -1.43 11.90 -13.84
N LEU A 78 -0.62 11.31 -14.72
CA LEU A 78 -0.20 9.89 -14.69
C LEU A 78 0.53 9.44 -13.42
N ASP A 79 1.09 10.38 -12.65
CA ASP A 79 1.96 10.08 -11.52
C ASP A 79 1.69 10.95 -10.29
N PHE A 80 0.80 11.96 -10.36
CA PHE A 80 0.59 12.93 -9.28
C PHE A 80 -0.85 12.94 -8.78
N GLY A 81 -1.02 12.85 -7.45
CA GLY A 81 -2.28 12.99 -6.75
C GLY A 81 -2.26 14.11 -5.70
N ILE A 82 -3.41 14.74 -5.50
CA ILE A 82 -3.68 15.71 -4.42
C ILE A 82 -4.82 15.20 -3.55
N TYR A 83 -4.78 15.41 -2.23
CA TYR A 83 -5.83 14.89 -1.34
C TYR A 83 -6.10 15.73 -0.07
N GLY A 84 -7.33 15.58 0.43
CA GLY A 84 -7.81 16.03 1.75
C GLY A 84 -8.66 14.94 2.40
N ALA A 85 -9.34 15.22 3.51
CA ALA A 85 -10.21 14.28 4.25
C ALA A 85 -11.20 14.99 5.22
N ILE A 86 -12.13 14.29 5.89
CA ILE A 86 -12.59 14.69 7.25
C ILE A 86 -12.25 13.68 8.36
N ASN A 87 -11.98 14.11 9.60
CA ASN A 87 -11.67 13.25 10.75
C ASN A 87 -12.37 13.80 11.98
N ILE A 88 -13.15 12.94 12.62
CA ILE A 88 -13.92 13.22 13.82
C ILE A 88 -13.57 12.12 14.81
N GLY A 89 -12.93 12.53 15.91
CA GLY A 89 -12.62 11.64 17.03
C GLY A 89 -13.76 11.67 18.03
N SER A 90 -14.12 10.51 18.57
CA SER A 90 -15.06 10.37 19.69
C SER A 90 -14.45 9.47 20.75
N SER A 91 -13.94 10.05 21.83
CA SER A 91 -13.26 9.36 22.92
C SER A 91 -14.10 9.22 24.18
N GLU A 92 -13.83 8.16 24.91
CA GLU A 92 -14.28 7.94 26.28
C GLU A 92 -13.09 7.48 27.14
N SER A 93 -13.01 8.06 28.33
CA SER A 93 -11.97 7.82 29.31
C SER A 93 -12.66 7.56 30.65
N ALA A 94 -12.43 6.39 31.23
CA ALA A 94 -13.03 6.01 32.50
C ALA A 94 -11.94 5.74 33.54
N ASP A 95 -12.11 6.28 34.73
CA ASP A 95 -11.30 5.97 35.91
C ASP A 95 -12.21 5.61 37.11
N ALA A 96 -11.63 5.39 38.29
CA ALA A 96 -12.37 4.99 39.49
C ALA A 96 -13.24 6.11 40.13
N ILE A 97 -13.21 7.32 39.57
CA ILE A 97 -13.86 8.53 40.08
C ILE A 97 -14.86 9.09 39.06
N ALA A 98 -14.52 9.08 37.77
CA ALA A 98 -15.30 9.71 36.70
C ALA A 98 -15.22 8.98 35.35
N THR A 99 -16.18 9.29 34.47
CA THR A 99 -16.11 8.97 33.04
C THR A 99 -16.19 10.26 32.23
N ARG A 100 -15.12 10.56 31.49
CA ARG A 100 -14.98 11.70 30.59
C ARG A 100 -15.25 11.27 29.16
N ARG A 101 -15.87 12.16 28.38
CA ARG A 101 -16.15 11.95 26.96
C ARG A 101 -15.79 13.20 26.18
N ASN A 102 -15.43 13.03 24.91
CA ASN A 102 -15.20 14.14 23.99
C ASN A 102 -15.54 13.71 22.56
N SER A 103 -16.06 14.62 21.74
CA SER A 103 -16.41 14.34 20.34
C SER A 103 -16.18 15.60 19.49
N THR A 104 -15.11 15.62 18.71
CA THR A 104 -14.63 16.81 17.99
C THR A 104 -14.17 16.48 16.57
N LEU A 105 -14.36 17.44 15.66
CA LEU A 105 -13.55 17.54 14.44
C LEU A 105 -12.13 17.91 14.90
N ASN A 106 -11.18 16.96 14.81
CA ASN A 106 -9.96 16.98 15.63
C ASN A 106 -8.71 17.49 14.88
N GLU A 107 -8.53 17.14 13.60
CA GLU A 107 -7.33 17.41 12.78
C GLU A 107 -7.69 17.95 11.39
N LEU A 108 -6.81 18.63 10.65
CA LEU A 108 -6.99 19.25 9.30
C LEU A 108 -5.83 18.89 8.33
N THR A 109 -6.02 18.28 7.14
CA THR A 109 -4.93 17.82 6.24
C THR A 109 -4.99 18.49 4.89
N LEU A 110 -3.83 18.79 4.33
CA LEU A 110 -3.63 18.86 2.89
C LEU A 110 -2.44 17.96 2.52
N GLY A 111 -2.62 17.07 1.55
CA GLY A 111 -1.60 16.10 1.15
C GLY A 111 -1.43 15.98 -0.37
N VAL A 112 -0.27 15.48 -0.76
CA VAL A 112 0.10 15.15 -2.14
C VAL A 112 0.77 13.77 -2.17
N ASP A 113 0.63 13.07 -3.29
CA ASP A 113 1.40 11.87 -3.56
C ASP A 113 1.95 11.86 -4.99
N TYR A 114 3.12 11.23 -5.15
CA TYR A 114 3.81 11.16 -6.44
C TYR A 114 4.43 9.78 -6.66
N GLN A 115 4.02 9.12 -7.74
CA GLN A 115 4.58 7.86 -8.20
C GLN A 115 5.98 8.11 -8.78
N ILE A 116 7.01 7.56 -8.13
CA ILE A 116 8.42 7.77 -8.50
C ILE A 116 8.87 6.75 -9.54
N TYR A 117 8.43 5.50 -9.41
CA TYR A 117 8.88 4.39 -10.23
C TYR A 117 7.81 3.31 -10.33
N THR A 118 7.57 2.80 -11.53
CA THR A 118 6.70 1.65 -11.79
C THR A 118 7.37 0.74 -12.81
N SER A 119 7.30 -0.56 -12.54
CA SER A 119 7.87 -1.64 -13.35
C SER A 119 7.03 -2.90 -13.20
N GLU A 120 7.39 -3.98 -13.88
CA GLU A 120 6.72 -5.28 -13.78
C GLU A 120 6.85 -5.95 -12.39
N PHE A 121 7.81 -5.52 -11.56
CA PHE A 121 8.13 -6.18 -10.28
C PHE A 121 8.07 -5.26 -9.06
N ILE A 122 8.06 -3.93 -9.25
CA ILE A 122 8.01 -2.95 -8.18
C ILE A 122 7.34 -1.64 -8.63
N THR A 123 6.44 -1.13 -7.79
CA THR A 123 5.91 0.23 -7.81
C THR A 123 6.37 0.96 -6.55
N SER A 124 6.73 2.24 -6.66
CA SER A 124 7.01 3.09 -5.50
C SER A 124 6.48 4.52 -5.69
N TYR A 125 6.05 5.10 -4.58
CA TYR A 125 5.55 6.47 -4.52
C TYR A 125 6.02 7.16 -3.23
N VAL A 126 6.09 8.49 -3.26
CA VAL A 126 6.14 9.33 -2.05
C VAL A 126 4.79 9.90 -1.72
N ASP A 127 4.59 10.18 -0.44
CA ASP A 127 3.44 10.87 0.13
C ASP A 127 3.96 12.00 1.02
N GLY A 128 3.32 13.17 0.98
CA GLY A 128 3.63 14.30 1.86
C GLY A 128 2.36 15.01 2.31
N ALA A 129 2.20 15.22 3.62
CA ALA A 129 0.98 15.76 4.22
C ALA A 129 1.27 16.79 5.33
N LEU A 130 0.47 17.85 5.36
CA LEU A 130 0.41 18.85 6.43
C LEU A 130 -0.87 18.65 7.24
N ILE A 131 -0.75 18.14 8.46
CA ILE A 131 -1.84 18.00 9.43
C ILE A 131 -1.85 19.19 10.39
N LYS A 132 -2.80 20.12 10.26
CA LYS A 132 -3.09 21.21 11.17
C LYS A 132 -4.11 20.76 12.21
N THR A 133 -3.81 20.83 13.51
CA THR A 133 -4.69 20.28 14.55
C THR A 133 -5.64 21.35 15.11
N LEU A 134 -6.93 21.02 15.24
CA LEU A 134 -7.98 21.96 15.68
C LEU A 134 -8.06 22.07 17.20
N GLU A 135 -8.08 20.93 17.88
CA GLU A 135 -8.17 20.87 19.33
C GLU A 135 -6.76 20.87 19.94
N LYS A 136 -6.45 21.87 20.78
CA LYS A 136 -5.14 22.02 21.43
C LYS A 136 -5.24 21.58 22.89
N ILE A 137 -4.40 20.62 23.29
CA ILE A 137 -4.32 20.15 24.68
C ILE A 137 -3.87 21.30 25.58
N LYS A 138 -4.66 21.59 26.63
CA LYS A 138 -4.29 22.55 27.67
C LYS A 138 -4.01 21.85 29.00
N PRO A 139 -3.15 22.40 29.88
CA PRO A 139 -2.85 21.78 31.18
C PRO A 139 -4.06 21.67 32.13
N ASP A 140 -5.12 22.42 31.87
CA ASP A 140 -6.38 22.52 32.63
C ASP A 140 -7.57 21.80 31.99
N THR A 141 -7.41 21.16 30.82
CA THR A 141 -8.49 20.37 30.15
C THR A 141 -8.99 19.22 31.04
N ASP A 142 -10.30 18.99 31.11
CA ASP A 142 -10.94 17.85 31.82
C ASP A 142 -11.87 17.01 30.90
N SER A 143 -11.72 17.15 29.58
CA SER A 143 -12.31 16.28 28.56
C SER A 143 -11.28 15.28 28.04
N ALA A 144 -11.71 14.07 27.67
CA ALA A 144 -10.86 13.04 27.06
C ALA A 144 -10.23 13.56 25.74
N LEU A 145 -9.03 13.10 25.39
CA LEU A 145 -8.32 13.60 24.21
C LEU A 145 -8.74 12.87 22.93
N ASN A 146 -8.93 13.66 21.86
CA ASN A 146 -9.19 13.17 20.51
C ASN A 146 -7.98 13.28 19.57
N ASN A 147 -6.85 13.85 20.02
CA ASN A 147 -5.61 14.00 19.26
C ASN A 147 -4.41 14.33 20.17
N ASP A 148 -3.24 14.51 19.54
CA ASP A 148 -1.95 14.86 20.16
C ASP A 148 -1.78 16.36 20.51
N GLY A 149 -2.77 17.22 20.19
CA GLY A 149 -2.68 18.68 20.24
C GLY A 149 -1.72 19.31 19.21
N ALA A 150 -0.76 18.58 18.66
CA ALA A 150 0.23 19.12 17.74
C ALA A 150 -0.18 19.10 16.27
N ASP A 151 0.21 20.13 15.54
CA ASP A 151 0.24 20.10 14.08
C ASP A 151 1.40 19.19 13.63
N LYS A 152 1.30 18.56 12.47
CA LYS A 152 2.20 17.51 11.99
C LYS A 152 2.59 17.77 10.52
N LEU A 153 3.86 17.63 10.18
CA LEU A 153 4.36 17.50 8.81
C LEU A 153 4.85 16.07 8.62
N ILE A 154 4.23 15.34 7.70
CA ILE A 154 4.54 13.95 7.40
C ILE A 154 5.10 13.87 5.99
N ALA A 155 6.16 13.09 5.81
CA ALA A 155 6.64 12.68 4.48
C ALA A 155 7.10 11.23 4.52
N GLN A 156 6.71 10.44 3.52
CA GLN A 156 6.93 9.00 3.46
C GLN A 156 7.29 8.56 2.05
N ILE A 157 8.05 7.48 1.93
CA ILE A 157 8.21 6.69 0.71
C ILE A 157 7.66 5.28 0.94
N THR A 158 6.93 4.77 -0.04
CA THR A 158 6.36 3.42 -0.03
C THR A 158 6.86 2.66 -1.26
N ALA A 159 7.27 1.42 -1.08
CA ALA A 159 7.66 0.47 -2.12
C ALA A 159 6.81 -0.79 -2.01
N ILE A 160 6.28 -1.25 -3.14
CA ILE A 160 5.39 -2.40 -3.28
C ILE A 160 5.97 -3.29 -4.36
N PHE A 161 6.16 -4.57 -4.09
CA PHE A 161 6.62 -5.54 -5.09
C PHE A 161 5.43 -6.33 -5.65
N ASP A 162 5.48 -6.69 -6.94
CA ASP A 162 4.53 -7.62 -7.58
C ASP A 162 5.23 -8.97 -7.80
N LEU A 163 4.70 -10.01 -7.14
CA LEU A 163 5.18 -11.39 -7.21
C LEU A 163 4.01 -12.35 -7.52
N ASP A 164 3.21 -12.02 -8.54
CA ASP A 164 2.06 -12.79 -9.09
C ASP A 164 1.04 -13.22 -8.03
N GLY A 165 0.28 -12.24 -7.53
CA GLY A 165 -0.75 -12.47 -6.50
C GLY A 165 -0.26 -12.27 -5.06
N PHE A 166 1.05 -12.23 -4.85
CA PHE A 166 1.73 -11.94 -3.57
C PHE A 166 2.40 -10.56 -3.64
N TYR A 167 2.06 -9.66 -2.71
CA TYR A 167 2.42 -8.25 -2.75
C TYR A 167 3.02 -7.76 -1.43
N PRO A 168 4.33 -7.99 -1.19
CA PRO A 168 4.99 -7.45 -0.02
C PRO A 168 5.22 -5.95 -0.21
N PHE A 169 5.11 -5.19 0.87
CA PHE A 169 5.37 -3.75 0.88
C PHE A 169 6.35 -3.38 2.00
N ALA A 170 7.06 -2.27 1.78
CA ALA A 170 7.87 -1.58 2.78
C ALA A 170 7.62 -0.07 2.67
N GLN A 171 7.56 0.59 3.81
CA GLN A 171 7.33 2.03 3.92
C GLN A 171 8.28 2.62 4.97
N GLY A 172 8.79 3.82 4.71
CA GLY A 172 9.61 4.58 5.64
C GLY A 172 9.37 6.07 5.49
N GLY A 173 9.50 6.83 6.58
CA GLY A 173 9.23 8.27 6.55
C GLY A 173 9.50 8.96 7.88
N PHE A 174 9.02 10.19 7.99
CA PHE A 174 9.05 10.96 9.23
C PHE A 174 7.75 11.70 9.48
N ASN A 175 7.52 12.02 10.75
CA ASN A 175 6.41 12.80 11.28
C ASN A 175 6.99 13.85 12.24
N TYR A 176 7.15 15.07 11.74
CA TYR A 176 7.56 16.24 12.51
C TYR A 176 6.33 16.84 13.19
N ARG A 177 6.36 17.00 14.51
CA ARG A 177 5.22 17.47 15.32
C ARG A 177 5.52 18.83 15.96
N THR A 178 4.54 19.72 16.06
CA THR A 178 4.65 21.03 16.72
C THR A 178 4.39 20.95 18.23
N GLU A 179 4.14 22.07 18.90
CA GLU A 179 3.91 22.19 20.36
C GLU A 179 5.04 21.63 21.26
N GLY A 180 6.22 21.39 20.66
CA GLY A 180 7.36 20.79 21.33
C GLY A 180 7.36 19.26 21.38
N LEU A 181 6.41 18.58 20.71
CA LEU A 181 6.39 17.12 20.65
C LEU A 181 7.63 16.53 19.94
N SER A 182 7.97 15.29 20.29
CA SER A 182 9.09 14.58 19.64
C SER A 182 8.85 14.38 18.13
N THR A 183 9.92 14.45 17.33
CA THR A 183 9.87 14.04 15.91
C THR A 183 10.03 12.53 15.82
N LEU A 184 9.17 11.91 15.01
CA LEU A 184 9.13 10.46 14.85
C LEU A 184 9.66 10.06 13.47
N MET A 185 10.44 8.99 13.39
CA MET A 185 10.65 8.23 12.16
C MET A 185 9.58 7.15 12.09
N THR A 186 8.82 7.11 10.99
CA THR A 186 7.77 6.12 10.76
C THR A 186 8.29 5.00 9.88
N TYR A 187 7.84 3.77 10.11
CA TYR A 187 8.17 2.61 9.30
C TYR A 187 6.99 1.64 9.26
N ALA A 188 6.79 0.96 8.14
CA ALA A 188 5.85 -0.15 8.05
C ALA A 188 6.34 -1.20 7.06
N GLY A 189 5.89 -2.44 7.23
CA GLY A 189 6.19 -3.55 6.33
C GLY A 189 5.16 -4.65 6.46
N GLY A 190 4.80 -5.27 5.34
CA GLY A 190 3.70 -6.23 5.32
C GLY A 190 3.50 -6.87 3.97
N LEU A 191 2.32 -7.46 3.79
CA LEU A 191 1.96 -8.32 2.67
C LEU A 191 0.46 -8.24 2.35
N GLU A 192 0.10 -8.18 1.07
CA GLU A 192 -1.21 -8.62 0.56
C GLU A 192 -1.10 -9.91 -0.25
N ILE A 193 -2.12 -10.76 -0.13
CA ILE A 193 -2.40 -11.89 -1.03
C ILE A 193 -3.74 -11.62 -1.72
N ARG A 194 -3.75 -11.58 -3.04
CA ARG A 194 -4.92 -11.17 -3.84
C ARG A 194 -5.59 -12.33 -4.56
N PHE A 195 -6.88 -12.49 -4.27
CA PHE A 195 -7.81 -13.38 -4.95
C PHE A 195 -8.68 -12.57 -5.93
N ILE A 196 -9.68 -13.20 -6.57
CA ILE A 196 -10.45 -12.57 -7.67
C ILE A 196 -11.43 -11.49 -7.17
N LYS A 197 -11.93 -11.60 -5.94
CA LYS A 197 -12.90 -10.66 -5.31
C LYS A 197 -12.54 -10.28 -3.87
N ALA A 198 -11.41 -10.75 -3.38
CA ALA A 198 -10.99 -10.59 -2.00
C ALA A 198 -9.47 -10.49 -1.95
N THR A 199 -8.98 -9.72 -1.00
CA THR A 199 -7.56 -9.54 -0.69
C THR A 199 -7.40 -9.73 0.81
N VAL A 200 -6.45 -10.55 1.23
CA VAL A 200 -6.10 -10.72 2.65
C VAL A 200 -4.73 -10.11 2.86
N GLY A 201 -4.57 -9.30 3.91
CA GLY A 201 -3.32 -8.63 4.20
C GLY A 201 -2.95 -8.67 5.68
N ALA A 202 -1.66 -8.52 5.94
CA ALA A 202 -1.10 -8.35 7.27
C ALA A 202 0.09 -7.38 7.19
N GLY A 203 0.22 -6.49 8.17
CA GLY A 203 1.32 -5.53 8.24
C GLY A 203 1.72 -5.19 9.66
N LEU A 204 2.97 -4.80 9.81
CA LEU A 204 3.52 -4.17 11.01
C LEU A 204 3.72 -2.69 10.72
N TYR A 205 3.23 -1.83 11.61
CA TYR A 205 3.24 -0.38 11.49
C TYR A 205 3.86 0.19 12.76
N GLY A 206 4.82 1.09 12.64
CA GLY A 206 5.53 1.57 13.81
C GLY A 206 6.19 2.93 13.63
N TYR A 207 6.67 3.43 14.76
CA TYR A 207 7.45 4.65 14.80
C TYR A 207 8.44 4.63 15.97
N ILE A 208 9.53 5.38 15.81
CA ILE A 208 10.46 5.68 16.89
C ILE A 208 10.72 7.19 16.97
N THR A 209 10.94 7.70 18.18
CA THR A 209 11.45 9.05 18.40
C THR A 209 12.88 9.18 17.87
N ILE A 210 13.12 10.18 17.02
CA ILE A 210 14.45 10.54 16.48
C ILE A 210 14.93 11.94 16.87
N LYS A 211 14.04 12.76 17.46
CA LYS A 211 14.38 14.03 18.11
C LYS A 211 13.46 14.20 19.31
N ASP A 212 14.06 14.35 20.49
CA ASP A 212 13.34 14.40 21.75
C ASP A 212 12.35 15.57 21.87
N ASP A 213 11.35 15.32 22.72
CA ASP A 213 10.31 16.23 23.15
C ASP A 213 10.86 17.34 24.07
N SER A 214 10.37 18.57 23.93
CA SER A 214 10.79 19.70 24.78
C SER A 214 10.45 19.51 26.26
N LYS A 215 9.48 18.65 26.57
CA LYS A 215 9.07 18.28 27.93
C LYS A 215 9.69 16.95 28.41
N THR A 216 10.77 16.46 27.79
CA THR A 216 11.47 15.23 28.25
C THR A 216 11.83 15.30 29.74
N ASN A 217 12.35 16.44 30.22
CA ASN A 217 12.68 16.67 31.64
C ASN A 217 11.46 17.02 32.53
N LYS A 218 10.24 16.97 31.97
CA LYS A 218 8.96 17.38 32.58
C LYS A 218 7.86 16.34 32.32
N ALA A 219 8.23 15.07 32.10
CA ALA A 219 7.28 14.02 31.73
C ALA A 219 6.12 13.86 32.73
N SER A 220 6.38 14.09 34.03
CA SER A 220 5.35 14.10 35.09
C SER A 220 4.23 15.14 34.89
N GLU A 221 4.50 16.26 34.21
CA GLU A 221 3.46 17.26 33.88
C GLU A 221 2.47 16.72 32.85
N ARG A 222 2.94 15.86 31.94
CA ARG A 222 2.09 15.20 30.94
C ARG A 222 1.43 13.95 31.48
N ASP A 223 2.15 13.13 32.24
CA ASP A 223 1.56 11.97 32.90
C ASP A 223 0.45 12.41 33.89
N ALA A 224 0.57 13.58 34.53
CA ALA A 224 -0.51 14.17 35.35
C ALA A 224 -1.70 14.70 34.53
N VAL A 225 -1.49 15.24 33.31
CA VAL A 225 -2.60 15.56 32.40
C VAL A 225 -3.28 14.28 31.95
N ASN A 226 -2.54 13.33 31.39
CA ASN A 226 -3.06 12.05 30.88
C ASN A 226 -3.78 11.24 31.97
N LEU A 227 -3.30 11.25 33.22
CA LEU A 227 -3.99 10.64 34.35
C LEU A 227 -5.38 11.22 34.58
N ARG A 228 -5.54 12.53 34.41
CA ARG A 228 -6.84 13.22 34.53
C ARG A 228 -7.71 13.01 33.29
N VAL A 229 -7.22 13.28 32.08
CA VAL A 229 -8.08 13.30 30.88
C VAL A 229 -8.31 11.92 30.28
N ASP A 230 -7.28 11.09 30.22
CA ASP A 230 -7.26 9.81 29.48
C ASP A 230 -7.06 8.59 30.42
N ALA A 231 -7.39 8.74 31.71
CA ALA A 231 -7.26 7.72 32.76
C ALA A 231 -5.85 7.11 32.89
N GLY A 232 -4.82 7.86 32.48
CA GLY A 232 -3.41 7.48 32.48
C GLY A 232 -2.91 6.88 31.16
N SER A 233 -3.76 6.72 30.15
CA SER A 233 -3.38 6.23 28.82
C SER A 233 -2.33 7.12 28.16
N LYS A 234 -1.35 6.51 27.48
CA LYS A 234 -0.35 7.19 26.63
C LYS A 234 -0.68 7.05 25.14
N LYS A 235 -1.98 6.99 24.79
CA LYS A 235 -2.46 7.00 23.39
C LYS A 235 -2.19 8.35 22.72
N PHE A 236 -2.30 9.44 23.46
CA PHE A 236 -2.00 10.81 23.05
C PHE A 236 -1.01 11.46 24.02
N ASN A 237 -0.38 12.55 23.61
CA ASN A 237 0.47 13.42 24.46
C ASN A 237 1.75 12.75 25.04
N GLY A 238 2.03 11.49 24.68
CA GLY A 238 3.17 10.70 25.17
C GLY A 238 4.52 11.39 24.92
N VAL A 239 5.43 11.26 25.89
CA VAL A 239 6.80 11.81 25.82
C VAL A 239 7.74 10.79 25.19
N ASN A 240 8.42 11.19 24.11
CA ASN A 240 9.31 10.34 23.32
C ASN A 240 8.74 8.92 23.03
N PRO A 241 7.52 8.83 22.48
CA PRO A 241 6.87 7.54 22.30
C PRO A 241 7.56 6.75 21.16
N ASN A 242 7.60 5.44 21.34
CA ASN A 242 7.95 4.44 20.31
C ASN A 242 6.82 3.41 20.26
N ASN A 243 6.47 2.90 19.08
CA ASN A 243 5.39 1.91 18.95
C ASN A 243 5.60 0.95 17.77
N LEU A 244 5.00 -0.24 17.90
CA LEU A 244 4.85 -1.24 16.85
C LEU A 244 3.49 -1.92 16.99
N ASP A 245 2.59 -1.64 16.07
CA ASP A 245 1.25 -2.22 15.96
C ASP A 245 1.21 -3.25 14.82
N SER A 246 0.46 -4.34 15.00
CA SER A 246 0.06 -5.22 13.90
C SER A 246 -1.32 -4.83 13.37
N ASP A 247 -1.54 -4.84 12.05
CA ASP A 247 -2.86 -4.78 11.40
C ASP A 247 -3.05 -6.04 10.54
N PHE A 248 -4.15 -6.75 10.74
CA PHE A 248 -4.61 -7.86 9.90
C PHE A 248 -5.93 -7.46 9.24
N TYR A 249 -6.06 -7.68 7.93
CA TYR A 249 -7.21 -7.18 7.19
C TYR A 249 -7.70 -8.06 6.05
N VAL A 250 -8.98 -7.90 5.73
CA VAL A 250 -9.65 -8.47 4.56
C VAL A 250 -10.31 -7.34 3.78
N LYS A 251 -10.00 -7.23 2.50
CA LYS A 251 -10.54 -6.24 1.56
C LYS A 251 -11.37 -6.95 0.49
N PHE A 252 -12.64 -6.62 0.38
CA PHE A 252 -13.58 -7.17 -0.58
C PHE A 252 -13.74 -6.22 -1.77
N ASP A 253 -13.37 -6.66 -2.97
CA ASP A 253 -13.54 -5.92 -4.20
C ASP A 253 -14.95 -6.21 -4.78
N ILE A 254 -15.90 -5.31 -4.51
CA ILE A 254 -17.29 -5.44 -4.98
C ILE A 254 -17.34 -5.28 -6.50
N ASN A 255 -16.58 -4.32 -7.02
CA ASN A 255 -16.31 -4.12 -8.45
C ASN A 255 -14.93 -3.46 -8.62
N ARG A 256 -14.67 -2.77 -9.75
CA ARG A 256 -13.37 -2.10 -9.99
C ARG A 256 -13.18 -0.79 -9.22
N ASP A 257 -14.29 -0.25 -8.72
CA ASP A 257 -14.45 1.12 -8.27
C ASP A 257 -14.84 1.21 -6.80
N ILE A 258 -15.49 0.17 -6.27
CA ILE A 258 -15.91 0.06 -4.87
C ILE A 258 -15.26 -1.17 -4.22
N SER A 259 -14.61 -0.96 -3.07
CA SER A 259 -14.11 -2.03 -2.19
C SER A 259 -14.33 -1.71 -0.71
N ILE A 260 -14.41 -2.74 0.13
CA ILE A 260 -14.56 -2.61 1.58
C ILE A 260 -13.42 -3.37 2.28
N LYS A 261 -12.53 -2.65 2.95
CA LYS A 261 -11.54 -3.20 3.91
C LYS A 261 -12.22 -3.35 5.28
N LEU A 262 -11.95 -4.44 5.98
CA LEU A 262 -12.16 -4.63 7.41
C LEU A 262 -10.82 -5.02 8.04
N ASN A 263 -10.47 -4.45 9.19
CA ASN A 263 -9.19 -4.69 9.85
C ASN A 263 -9.29 -4.85 11.36
N VAL A 264 -8.33 -5.56 11.95
CA VAL A 264 -8.17 -5.79 13.39
C VAL A 264 -6.68 -5.85 13.73
N GLY A 265 -6.31 -5.36 14.90
CA GLY A 265 -4.90 -5.24 15.27
C GLY A 265 -4.67 -4.93 16.74
N THR A 266 -3.39 -4.86 17.11
CA THR A 266 -2.96 -4.64 18.50
C THR A 266 -1.52 -4.15 18.56
N THR A 267 -1.19 -3.40 19.62
CA THR A 267 0.17 -2.94 19.89
C THR A 267 1.04 -4.07 20.44
N LEU A 268 2.01 -4.52 19.63
CA LEU A 268 2.91 -5.63 19.96
C LEU A 268 4.06 -5.22 20.89
N LEU A 269 4.62 -4.02 20.66
CA LEU A 269 5.74 -3.45 21.41
C LEU A 269 5.62 -1.93 21.42
N GLY A 270 6.20 -1.28 22.43
CA GLY A 270 6.31 0.18 22.47
C GLY A 270 7.11 0.66 23.66
N SER A 271 7.16 1.98 23.83
CA SER A 271 7.64 2.63 25.06
C SER A 271 7.05 4.03 25.16
N ASN A 272 6.53 4.42 26.33
CA ASN A 272 5.73 5.64 26.52
C ASN A 272 4.51 5.76 25.58
N SER A 273 3.94 4.63 25.18
CA SER A 273 2.76 4.51 24.32
C SER A 273 1.66 3.70 25.00
N ALA A 274 0.42 3.77 24.50
CA ALA A 274 -0.66 2.87 24.93
C ALA A 274 -0.43 1.44 24.43
N SER A 275 -0.82 0.45 25.24
CA SER A 275 -0.81 -0.98 24.90
C SER A 275 -2.25 -1.45 24.69
N GLY A 276 -2.77 -1.24 23.49
CA GLY A 276 -4.19 -1.45 23.17
C GLY A 276 -4.43 -2.29 21.92
N SER A 277 -5.72 -2.52 21.62
CA SER A 277 -6.18 -3.21 20.42
C SER A 277 -7.12 -2.33 19.62
N HIS A 278 -7.14 -2.52 18.30
CA HIS A 278 -7.99 -1.78 17.37
C HIS A 278 -8.78 -2.70 16.44
N PHE A 279 -9.91 -2.20 15.96
CA PHE A 279 -10.61 -2.75 14.80
C PHE A 279 -11.18 -1.62 13.96
N GLY A 280 -11.42 -1.88 12.68
CA GLY A 280 -11.94 -0.86 11.78
C GLY A 280 -12.49 -1.40 10.47
N GLY A 281 -12.98 -0.48 9.66
CA GLY A 281 -13.36 -0.75 8.29
C GLY A 281 -13.34 0.51 7.43
N THR A 282 -13.04 0.33 6.15
CA THR A 282 -12.93 1.40 5.15
C THR A 282 -13.70 1.03 3.89
N LEU A 283 -14.70 1.85 3.54
CA LEU A 283 -15.31 1.89 2.22
C LEU A 283 -14.45 2.78 1.31
N ALA A 284 -13.78 2.18 0.33
CA ALA A 284 -13.11 2.91 -0.74
C ALA A 284 -14.01 2.92 -1.98
N TRP A 285 -14.31 4.12 -2.51
CA TRP A 285 -15.05 4.33 -3.75
C TRP A 285 -14.31 5.35 -4.63
N GLY A 286 -13.80 4.92 -5.78
CA GLY A 286 -13.25 5.82 -6.78
C GLY A 286 -13.94 5.72 -8.13
N PHE A 287 -13.90 6.79 -8.91
CA PHE A 287 -14.57 6.93 -10.20
C PHE A 287 -13.77 7.84 -11.14
N GLY A 288 -14.14 7.86 -12.42
CA GLY A 288 -13.29 8.45 -13.45
C GLY A 288 -12.04 7.61 -13.70
N GLY A 289 -11.00 8.23 -14.25
CA GLY A 289 -9.80 7.52 -14.70
C GLY A 289 -9.88 7.07 -16.14
N SER A 290 -8.93 7.51 -16.98
CA SER A 290 -8.82 6.96 -18.34
C SER A 290 -8.43 5.46 -18.28
N GLN A 291 -9.07 4.61 -19.10
CA GLN A 291 -8.90 3.14 -19.06
C GLN A 291 -7.48 2.63 -19.34
N ARG A 292 -6.54 3.50 -19.71
CA ARG A 292 -5.15 3.16 -20.04
C ARG A 292 -4.26 2.94 -18.81
N ALA A 293 -4.62 3.51 -17.66
CA ALA A 293 -3.82 3.45 -16.44
C ALA A 293 -4.30 2.35 -15.47
N LEU A 294 -4.06 1.09 -15.83
CA LEU A 294 -4.34 -0.06 -14.97
C LEU A 294 -3.24 -0.25 -13.90
N SER A 295 -3.13 0.68 -12.96
CA SER A 295 -2.20 0.62 -11.81
C SER A 295 -2.52 -0.46 -10.77
N ARG A 296 -3.53 -1.31 -11.02
CA ARG A 296 -3.75 -2.55 -10.25
C ARG A 296 -2.97 -3.69 -10.94
N PRO A 297 -1.86 -4.17 -10.38
CA PRO A 297 -1.22 -5.38 -10.89
C PRO A 297 -2.23 -6.52 -10.90
N ARG A 298 -2.33 -7.21 -12.05
CA ARG A 298 -3.34 -8.25 -12.27
C ARG A 298 -2.91 -9.50 -11.54
N SER A 299 -3.68 -9.93 -10.54
CA SER A 299 -3.48 -11.15 -9.73
C SER A 299 -3.69 -12.48 -10.49
N ARG A 300 -3.41 -12.45 -11.80
CA ARG A 300 -2.96 -13.52 -12.70
C ARG A 300 -2.91 -12.95 -14.12
N PRO A 301 -2.03 -13.46 -15.00
CA PRO A 301 -2.35 -13.46 -16.41
C PRO A 301 -3.64 -14.27 -16.59
N VAL A 302 -4.72 -13.62 -17.05
CA VAL A 302 -5.78 -14.35 -17.73
C VAL A 302 -5.08 -15.15 -18.82
N LYS A 303 -5.22 -16.49 -18.81
CA LYS A 303 -4.88 -17.27 -20.00
C LYS A 303 -5.75 -16.71 -21.12
N ILE A 304 -5.15 -15.85 -21.94
CA ILE A 304 -5.58 -15.67 -23.32
C ILE A 304 -5.25 -17.01 -23.96
N GLU A 305 -6.13 -17.98 -23.71
CA GLU A 305 -6.38 -19.06 -24.63
C GLU A 305 -6.52 -18.38 -25.97
N LYS A 306 -5.50 -18.54 -26.82
CA LYS A 306 -5.56 -18.01 -28.17
C LYS A 306 -6.78 -18.68 -28.76
N GLN A 307 -7.82 -17.90 -28.99
CA GLN A 307 -8.74 -18.18 -30.08
C GLN A 307 -7.89 -18.08 -31.35
N THR A 308 -7.17 -19.18 -31.62
CA THR A 308 -6.82 -19.61 -32.95
C THR A 308 -8.17 -19.77 -33.64
N GLN A 309 -8.70 -18.66 -34.15
CA GLN A 309 -9.69 -18.69 -35.21
C GLN A 309 -9.18 -19.74 -36.18
N PRO A 310 -9.93 -20.82 -36.46
CA PRO A 310 -9.43 -21.90 -37.30
C PRO A 310 -9.01 -21.24 -38.60
N ALA A 311 -7.71 -21.28 -38.89
CA ALA A 311 -7.12 -20.42 -39.90
C ALA A 311 -7.94 -20.59 -41.17
N GLN A 312 -8.53 -19.50 -41.67
CA GLN A 312 -9.34 -19.55 -42.87
C GLN A 312 -8.46 -20.18 -43.94
N GLN A 313 -8.77 -21.43 -44.28
CA GLN A 313 -7.93 -22.20 -45.18
C GLN A 313 -7.91 -21.43 -46.47
N PHE A 314 -6.72 -20.97 -46.86
CA PHE A 314 -6.50 -20.29 -48.13
C PHE A 314 -6.88 -21.28 -49.23
N LYS A 315 -8.13 -21.17 -49.68
CA LYS A 315 -8.56 -21.73 -50.94
C LYS A 315 -8.10 -20.73 -51.98
N GLU A 316 -7.04 -21.11 -52.66
CA GLU A 316 -6.62 -20.49 -53.90
C GLU A 316 -7.82 -20.52 -54.87
N ASP A 317 -8.11 -19.39 -55.52
CA ASP A 317 -9.30 -19.25 -56.36
C ASP A 317 -8.99 -19.78 -57.77
N THR A 318 -9.15 -21.09 -57.94
CA THR A 318 -8.72 -21.83 -59.14
C THR A 318 -9.75 -21.84 -60.27
N ASP A 319 -10.58 -20.81 -60.39
CA ASP A 319 -11.56 -20.63 -61.48
C ASP A 319 -11.01 -19.68 -62.57
N ASP A 320 -9.71 -19.78 -62.85
CA ASP A 320 -8.98 -19.03 -63.88
C ASP A 320 -9.06 -19.70 -65.28
N GLY A 321 -9.78 -20.81 -65.38
CA GLY A 321 -9.89 -21.65 -66.57
C GLY A 321 -8.67 -22.54 -66.85
N VAL A 322 -7.65 -22.55 -65.97
CA VAL A 322 -6.45 -23.39 -66.12
C VAL A 322 -6.66 -24.72 -65.42
N ASN A 323 -6.45 -25.83 -66.14
CA ASN A 323 -6.56 -27.15 -65.52
C ASN A 323 -5.35 -27.43 -64.58
N GLN A 324 -5.57 -27.20 -63.29
CA GLN A 324 -4.62 -27.43 -62.20
C GLN A 324 -4.13 -28.90 -62.10
N ASP A 325 -4.81 -29.88 -62.70
CA ASP A 325 -4.35 -31.29 -62.70
C ASP A 325 -2.98 -31.47 -63.36
N TYR A 326 -2.62 -30.64 -64.35
CA TYR A 326 -1.31 -30.71 -65.02
C TYR A 326 -0.11 -30.44 -64.08
N PHE A 327 -0.34 -29.80 -62.92
CA PHE A 327 0.70 -29.49 -61.94
C PHE A 327 0.75 -30.47 -60.76
N LYS A 328 -0.16 -31.45 -60.70
CA LYS A 328 -0.15 -32.49 -59.65
C LYS A 328 1.05 -33.41 -59.84
N THR A 329 1.92 -33.46 -58.82
CA THR A 329 3.17 -34.21 -58.88
C THR A 329 2.89 -35.71 -59.01
N VAL A 330 3.12 -36.28 -60.20
CA VAL A 330 3.03 -37.72 -60.44
C VAL A 330 4.03 -38.42 -59.53
N ARG A 331 3.53 -39.12 -58.51
CA ARG A 331 4.37 -39.97 -57.66
C ARG A 331 4.70 -41.25 -58.44
N PRO A 332 5.96 -41.51 -58.83
CA PRO A 332 6.31 -42.76 -59.48
C PRO A 332 6.02 -43.92 -58.53
N SER A 333 5.33 -44.96 -59.01
CA SER A 333 5.18 -46.21 -58.28
C SER A 333 6.54 -46.88 -58.12
N LYS A 334 6.80 -47.47 -56.95
CA LYS A 334 8.15 -47.88 -56.52
C LYS A 334 8.68 -49.15 -57.21
N ASP A 335 7.87 -49.83 -58.01
CA ASP A 335 8.02 -51.28 -58.18
C ASP A 335 8.92 -51.68 -59.36
N ASN A 336 9.38 -50.74 -60.19
CA ASN A 336 10.35 -51.01 -61.25
C ASN A 336 11.25 -49.79 -61.53
N TYR A 337 12.42 -49.71 -60.90
CA TYR A 337 13.70 -49.47 -61.59
C TYR A 337 14.89 -49.63 -60.63
N ILE A 338 15.78 -50.60 -60.93
CA ILE A 338 17.24 -50.62 -60.79
C ILE A 338 17.65 -52.10 -60.93
N LYS A 339 18.29 -52.44 -62.05
CA LYS A 339 19.28 -53.52 -62.07
C LYS A 339 20.61 -52.85 -61.74
N GLN A 340 21.28 -53.28 -60.68
CA GLN A 340 22.67 -52.89 -60.47
C GLN A 340 23.54 -53.55 -61.56
N LEU A 341 24.50 -52.79 -62.06
CA LEU A 341 25.60 -53.27 -62.91
C LEU A 341 26.85 -53.33 -62.05
N ASP A 342 27.62 -54.41 -62.19
CA ASP A 342 28.85 -54.63 -61.44
C ASP A 342 29.96 -53.65 -61.83
N GLY A 343 30.86 -53.40 -60.88
CA GLY A 343 32.23 -52.96 -61.16
C GLY A 343 32.56 -51.50 -60.86
N SER A 344 33.11 -51.24 -59.67
CA SER A 344 34.56 -50.97 -59.56
C SER A 344 34.96 -50.67 -58.11
N SER A 345 36.19 -51.05 -57.74
CA SER A 345 36.70 -50.96 -56.38
C SER A 345 37.85 -49.96 -56.25
N GLN A 346 37.83 -49.08 -55.26
CA GLN A 346 39.04 -48.61 -54.56
C GLN A 346 38.70 -47.96 -53.21
N PRO A 347 39.47 -48.22 -52.13
CA PRO A 347 39.22 -47.65 -50.80
C PRO A 347 40.01 -46.36 -50.55
N ALA A 348 39.37 -45.38 -49.90
CA ALA A 348 40.03 -44.18 -49.36
C ALA A 348 40.31 -44.34 -47.86
N LYS A 349 41.39 -43.69 -47.37
CA LYS A 349 41.95 -43.92 -46.03
C LYS A 349 41.22 -43.16 -44.92
N SER A 350 41.23 -43.75 -43.73
CA SER A 350 40.88 -43.09 -42.45
C SER A 350 41.85 -41.95 -42.11
N VAL A 351 41.34 -40.88 -41.51
CA VAL A 351 42.12 -39.75 -40.96
C VAL A 351 41.89 -39.67 -39.43
N GLU A 352 42.93 -39.22 -38.74
CA GLU A 352 43.14 -39.30 -37.28
C GLU A 352 42.47 -38.16 -36.49
N PRO A 353 42.01 -38.36 -35.23
CA PRO A 353 41.33 -37.34 -34.45
C PRO A 353 42.29 -36.33 -33.77
N ALA A 354 41.87 -35.06 -33.71
CA ALA A 354 42.62 -33.98 -33.07
C ALA A 354 42.42 -33.93 -31.52
N PRO A 355 43.39 -33.39 -30.74
CA PRO A 355 43.45 -33.60 -29.29
C PRO A 355 42.66 -32.59 -28.43
N PRO A 356 42.33 -32.94 -27.16
CA PRO A 356 41.62 -32.07 -26.22
C PRO A 356 42.55 -31.13 -25.45
N GLY A 357 42.22 -29.84 -25.30
CA GLY A 357 43.01 -28.97 -24.42
C GLY A 357 42.69 -27.48 -24.36
N TYR A 358 41.61 -27.07 -23.69
CA TYR A 358 41.48 -25.69 -23.16
C TYR A 358 40.93 -25.68 -21.72
N LYS A 359 41.74 -25.23 -20.76
CA LYS A 359 41.34 -25.01 -19.35
C LYS A 359 41.12 -23.52 -19.10
N LEU A 360 39.87 -23.11 -18.91
CA LEU A 360 39.52 -21.73 -18.55
C LEU A 360 39.97 -21.41 -17.11
N LYS A 361 40.79 -20.36 -16.93
CA LYS A 361 41.17 -19.83 -15.61
C LYS A 361 40.25 -18.68 -15.19
N LEU A 362 39.37 -18.92 -14.22
CA LEU A 362 38.57 -17.88 -13.58
C LEU A 362 39.46 -16.99 -12.68
N LYS A 363 39.41 -15.67 -12.89
CA LYS A 363 40.21 -14.67 -12.16
C LYS A 363 39.34 -14.04 -11.06
N LYS A 364 39.60 -14.36 -9.79
CA LYS A 364 38.87 -13.76 -8.64
C LYS A 364 39.15 -12.26 -8.55
N LEU A 365 38.09 -11.45 -8.54
CA LEU A 365 38.12 -10.04 -8.13
C LEU A 365 38.24 -9.95 -6.61
N LYS A 366 39.10 -9.05 -6.11
CA LYS A 366 39.09 -8.61 -4.71
C LYS A 366 38.09 -7.47 -4.56
N LYS A 367 37.28 -7.48 -3.49
CA LYS A 367 36.62 -6.26 -3.01
C LYS A 367 37.68 -5.35 -2.36
N LYS A 368 37.44 -4.04 -2.47
CA LYS A 368 37.79 -3.05 -1.43
C LYS A 368 36.52 -2.75 -0.65
#